data_AF-A0A8S4S3Q1-F1
#
_entry.id   AF-A0A8S4S3Q1-F1
#
_cell.length_a   1.000
_cell.length_b   1.000
_cell.length_c   1.000
_cell.angle_alpha   90.00
_cell.angle_beta   90.00
_cell.angle_gamma   90.00
#
_symmetry.space_group_name_H-M   'P 1'
#
loop_
_entity.id
_entity.type
_entity.pdbx_description
1 polymer ?
#
loop_
_entity_poly.entity_id
_entity_poly.type
_entity_poly.pdbx_seq_one_letter_code
_entity_poly.pdbx_strand_id
1 'polypeptide(L)'
;MVPLKTLDIIFRRRYVQNTQHYFANRKHAVLDDKRVKKTSRPFHVPRSEKLLSYIKYSDRKEKLLSRNRWLQPLHLKDNLRIAATRDISERLFIEEPPDDVRAVVEIHPEFYTVIEGRPLRCFDDIKVYINNIRSYAMNRQQIGYRRDLILKIEQNVVTESNEHDKILVGLKQHIKNFQRFLTEDYKRSCVRVSKAEKLYAELVAKNSEFLGYVTQLTILNNILFKLDAIRGILKIYRSYLIFVAPLSWRQLYDEKLKHKVQSIQFETGEFVTDNDLVETLDIDRMIEVAKQELQNPFPPYMYFNRPQQMLYLFRTMELQSREYLIQLSKTGAPHRLLQDRIKHLKKATIQELDYFQFYIDSIKNEIARENYNKDHLQEFILGNPGFNFRWE
;
A
#
# COMPACT_ATOMS: atom_id res chain seq x y z
N MET A 1 -14.85 3.80 20.26
CA MET A 1 -14.98 2.51 20.99
C MET A 1 -15.40 1.46 19.98
N VAL A 2 -14.55 0.46 19.72
CA VAL A 2 -14.81 -0.61 18.73
C VAL A 2 -15.49 -1.78 19.45
N PRO A 3 -16.53 -2.43 18.88
CA PRO A 3 -17.17 -3.56 19.54
C PRO A 3 -16.21 -4.76 19.53
N LEU A 4 -15.95 -5.30 20.72
CA LEU A 4 -15.13 -6.49 20.92
C LEU A 4 -15.82 -7.71 20.28
N LYS A 5 -15.09 -8.46 19.45
CA LYS A 5 -15.57 -9.70 18.83
C LYS A 5 -15.81 -10.75 19.91
N THR A 6 -16.90 -11.51 19.78
CA THR A 6 -17.38 -12.53 20.72
C THR A 6 -16.34 -13.59 21.10
N LEU A 7 -15.34 -13.83 20.25
CA LEU A 7 -14.23 -14.74 20.51
C LEU A 7 -13.29 -14.25 21.63
N ASP A 8 -13.13 -12.94 21.80
CA ASP A 8 -12.24 -12.37 22.82
C ASP A 8 -12.81 -12.49 24.24
N ILE A 9 -14.11 -12.73 24.38
CA ILE A 9 -14.78 -12.88 25.68
C ILE A 9 -14.53 -14.28 26.28
N ILE A 10 -14.37 -15.30 25.43
CA ILE A 10 -14.23 -16.69 25.87
C ILE A 10 -12.84 -16.94 26.50
N PHE A 11 -11.80 -16.25 26.05
CA PHE A 11 -10.41 -16.50 26.48
C PHE A 11 -9.90 -15.58 27.60
N ARG A 12 -10.65 -14.54 28.00
CA ARG A 12 -10.19 -13.56 29.02
C ARG A 12 -10.19 -14.07 30.47
N ARG A 13 -10.83 -15.19 30.80
CA ARG A 13 -11.00 -15.62 32.20
C ARG A 13 -9.89 -16.52 32.75
N ARG A 14 -8.84 -16.84 32.00
CA ARG A 14 -7.72 -17.61 32.53
C ARG A 14 -6.41 -17.02 32.01
N TYR A 15 -5.50 -16.68 32.91
CA TYR A 15 -4.08 -16.51 32.60
C TYR A 15 -3.55 -17.85 32.07
N VAL A 16 -3.71 -18.07 30.77
CA VAL A 16 -3.05 -19.15 30.03
C VAL A 16 -2.06 -18.44 29.14
N GLN A 17 -0.76 -18.73 29.32
CA GLN A 17 0.26 -18.25 28.40
C GLN A 17 -0.14 -18.66 26.98
N ASN A 18 -0.14 -17.70 26.05
CA ASN A 18 -0.52 -17.87 24.65
C ASN A 18 0.00 -19.19 24.08
N THR A 19 -0.87 -20.19 23.92
CA THR A 19 -0.58 -21.39 23.14
C THR A 19 -1.03 -21.14 21.69
N GLN A 20 -0.44 -20.12 21.05
CA GLN A 20 -0.55 -19.88 19.61
C GLN A 20 0.32 -20.86 18.79
N HIS A 21 0.51 -22.09 19.26
CA HIS A 21 1.39 -23.08 18.61
C HIS A 21 0.66 -24.11 17.75
N TYR A 22 -0.67 -24.13 17.80
CA TYR A 22 -1.50 -24.86 16.85
C TYR A 22 -1.90 -23.79 15.83
N PHE A 23 -1.25 -23.65 14.67
CA PHE A 23 -1.68 -24.35 13.47
C PHE A 23 -0.67 -24.27 12.30
N ALA A 24 0.58 -23.82 12.49
CA ALA A 24 1.45 -23.55 11.31
C ALA A 24 2.95 -23.90 11.42
N ASN A 25 3.46 -24.48 12.50
CA ASN A 25 4.91 -24.74 12.57
C ASN A 25 5.27 -26.11 13.18
N ARG A 26 5.47 -27.12 12.32
CA ARG A 26 5.84 -28.50 12.70
C ARG A 26 7.24 -28.62 13.35
N LYS A 27 8.06 -27.57 13.35
CA LYS A 27 9.44 -27.60 13.87
C LYS A 27 9.54 -27.57 15.40
N HIS A 28 8.48 -27.17 16.11
CA HIS A 28 8.48 -27.12 17.59
C HIS A 28 7.62 -28.21 18.27
N ALA A 29 6.93 -29.05 17.49
CA ALA A 29 6.05 -30.10 18.03
C ALA A 29 6.82 -31.35 18.51
N VAL A 30 8.07 -31.51 18.08
CA VAL A 30 8.95 -32.59 18.51
C VAL A 30 10.07 -31.97 19.34
N LEU A 31 9.74 -31.51 20.55
CA LEU A 31 10.75 -31.46 21.59
C LEU A 31 10.93 -32.90 22.05
N ASP A 32 12.16 -33.41 21.95
CA ASP A 32 12.57 -34.68 22.53
C ASP A 32 11.87 -34.87 23.87
N ASP A 33 11.23 -36.03 24.04
CA ASP A 33 10.69 -36.49 25.32
C ASP A 33 11.83 -36.47 26.34
N LYS A 34 12.01 -35.32 27.01
CA LYS A 34 12.79 -35.21 28.22
C LYS A 34 12.08 -36.12 29.18
N ARG A 35 12.57 -37.36 29.31
CA ARG A 35 12.11 -38.36 30.25
C ARG A 35 11.83 -37.63 31.55
N VAL A 36 10.54 -37.41 31.84
CA VAL A 36 10.13 -36.74 33.06
C VAL A 36 10.75 -37.56 34.16
N LYS A 37 11.75 -37.02 34.85
CA LYS A 37 12.38 -37.69 36.00
C LYS A 37 11.22 -37.98 36.93
N LYS A 38 10.84 -39.26 37.05
CA LYS A 38 9.76 -39.68 37.95
C LYS A 38 10.12 -39.10 39.31
N THR A 39 9.28 -38.19 39.80
CA THR A 39 9.42 -37.63 41.16
C THR A 39 9.54 -38.82 42.10
N SER A 40 10.67 -38.93 42.79
CA SER A 40 10.92 -40.01 43.74
C SER A 40 9.76 -40.02 44.73
N ARG A 41 8.97 -41.10 44.74
CA ARG A 41 7.98 -41.30 45.80
C ARG A 41 8.79 -41.54 47.08
N PRO A 42 8.52 -40.83 48.18
CA PRO A 42 9.31 -40.94 49.41
C PRO A 42 9.30 -42.36 50.01
N PHE A 43 8.36 -43.22 49.60
CA PHE A 43 8.29 -44.61 49.98
C PHE A 43 8.33 -45.51 48.73
N HIS A 44 9.36 -46.36 48.64
CA HIS A 44 9.51 -47.36 47.58
C HIS A 44 9.62 -48.74 48.21
N VAL A 45 8.71 -49.65 47.84
CA VAL A 45 8.77 -51.05 48.29
C VAL A 45 9.80 -51.80 47.45
N PRO A 46 10.83 -52.42 48.05
CA PRO A 46 11.86 -53.14 47.30
C PRO A 46 11.25 -54.34 46.56
N ARG A 47 11.66 -54.52 45.31
CA ARG A 47 11.17 -55.63 44.47
C ARG A 47 11.89 -56.92 44.84
N SER A 48 11.32 -57.68 45.78
CA SER A 48 11.76 -59.03 46.13
C SER A 48 10.75 -60.08 45.65
N GLU A 49 11.21 -61.30 45.36
CA GLU A 49 10.33 -62.41 44.95
C GLU A 49 9.28 -62.73 46.01
N LYS A 50 9.63 -62.57 47.29
CA LYS A 50 8.73 -62.76 48.44
C LYS A 50 7.58 -61.74 48.49
N LEU A 51 7.70 -60.59 47.82
CA LEU A 51 6.69 -59.53 47.78
C LEU A 51 6.00 -59.39 46.42
N LEU A 52 6.24 -60.31 45.48
CA LEU A 52 5.72 -60.22 44.11
C LEU A 52 4.19 -60.23 44.06
N SER A 53 3.54 -61.02 44.92
CA SER A 53 2.07 -61.08 45.06
C SER A 53 1.51 -59.72 45.51
N TYR A 54 2.14 -59.11 46.52
CA TYR A 54 1.77 -57.80 47.03
C TYR A 54 1.97 -56.70 45.97
N ILE A 55 3.08 -56.73 45.23
CA ILE A 55 3.36 -55.76 44.15
C ILE A 55 2.32 -55.87 43.03
N LYS A 56 1.95 -57.09 42.62
CA LYS A 56 0.90 -57.30 41.60
C LYS A 56 -0.46 -56.82 42.08
N TYR A 57 -0.79 -57.07 43.34
CA TYR A 57 -2.02 -56.59 43.95
C TYR A 57 -2.05 -55.05 44.03
N SER A 58 -0.97 -54.42 44.51
CA SER A 58 -0.87 -52.95 44.63
C SER A 58 -0.97 -52.27 43.27
N ASP A 59 -0.27 -52.78 42.25
CA ASP A 59 -0.32 -52.25 40.89
C ASP A 59 -1.73 -52.37 40.28
N ARG A 60 -2.42 -53.48 40.53
CA ARG A 60 -3.80 -53.68 40.08
C ARG A 60 -4.76 -52.72 40.76
N LYS A 61 -4.62 -52.52 42.08
CA LYS A 61 -5.43 -51.58 42.86
C LYS A 61 -5.19 -50.13 42.42
N GLU A 62 -3.95 -49.73 42.16
CA GLU A 62 -3.60 -48.39 41.68
C GLU A 62 -4.16 -48.11 40.27
N LYS A 63 -4.15 -49.11 39.37
CA LYS A 63 -4.77 -49.02 38.04
C LYS A 63 -6.29 -48.86 38.12
N LEU A 64 -6.95 -49.60 39.02
CA LEU A 64 -8.40 -49.49 39.23
C LEU A 64 -8.78 -48.12 39.79
N LEU A 65 -8.06 -47.64 40.82
CA LEU A 65 -8.27 -46.30 41.37
C LEU A 65 -8.04 -45.21 40.32
N SER A 66 -7.01 -45.35 39.49
CA SER A 66 -6.74 -44.43 38.38
C SER A 66 -7.89 -44.43 37.39
N ARG A 67 -8.35 -45.59 36.93
CA ARG A 67 -9.48 -45.72 36.00
C ARG A 67 -10.75 -45.08 36.57
N ASN A 68 -11.05 -45.31 37.84
CA ASN A 68 -12.21 -44.72 38.51
C ASN A 68 -12.10 -43.18 38.58
N ARG A 69 -10.90 -42.62 38.82
CA ARG A 69 -10.66 -41.17 38.74
C ARG A 69 -10.84 -40.60 37.33
N TRP A 70 -10.43 -41.35 36.30
CA TRP A 70 -10.59 -40.91 34.91
C TRP A 70 -12.06 -40.83 34.49
N LEU A 71 -12.89 -41.75 34.98
CA LEU A 71 -14.32 -41.84 34.68
C LEU A 71 -15.16 -40.76 35.39
N GLN A 72 -14.62 -40.08 36.41
CA GLN A 72 -15.34 -39.02 37.09
C GLN A 72 -15.44 -37.74 36.24
N PRO A 73 -16.60 -37.04 36.25
CA PRO A 73 -16.78 -35.80 35.52
C PRO A 73 -15.87 -34.70 36.06
N LEU A 74 -15.50 -33.74 35.19
CA LEU A 74 -14.41 -32.78 35.45
C LEU A 74 -14.58 -31.94 36.73
N HIS A 75 -15.82 -31.65 37.13
CA HIS A 75 -16.15 -30.86 38.32
C HIS A 75 -16.04 -31.65 39.64
N LEU A 76 -15.95 -32.99 39.57
CA LEU A 76 -15.73 -33.88 40.72
C LEU A 76 -14.28 -34.38 40.81
N LYS A 77 -13.40 -33.96 39.90
CA LYS A 77 -11.98 -34.32 39.97
C LYS A 77 -11.31 -33.56 41.10
N ASP A 78 -10.71 -34.28 42.03
CA ASP A 78 -10.11 -33.69 43.23
C ASP A 78 -8.92 -32.79 42.89
N ASN A 79 -8.87 -31.62 43.54
CA ASN A 79 -7.65 -30.81 43.62
C ASN A 79 -6.68 -31.41 44.66
N LEU A 80 -5.37 -31.16 44.53
CA LEU A 80 -4.32 -31.68 45.42
C LEU A 80 -4.64 -31.50 46.93
N ARG A 81 -5.27 -30.38 47.31
CA ARG A 81 -5.72 -30.12 48.69
C ARG A 81 -6.93 -30.95 49.13
N ILE A 82 -7.88 -31.20 48.23
CA ILE A 82 -9.09 -31.99 48.50
C ILE A 82 -8.75 -33.47 48.58
N ALA A 83 -7.84 -33.95 47.72
CA ALA A 83 -7.33 -35.32 47.76
C ALA A 83 -6.52 -35.64 49.04
N ALA A 84 -5.94 -34.62 49.69
CA ALA A 84 -5.19 -34.79 50.93
C ALA A 84 -6.11 -34.93 52.16
N THR A 85 -7.27 -34.27 52.17
CA THR A 85 -8.21 -34.25 53.30
C THR A 85 -9.32 -35.28 53.20
N ARG A 86 -9.57 -35.85 52.01
CA ARG A 86 -10.57 -36.88 51.79
C ARG A 86 -10.05 -38.26 52.24
N ASP A 87 -10.92 -39.01 52.92
CA ASP A 87 -10.72 -40.41 53.32
C ASP A 87 -9.59 -40.63 54.35
N ILE A 88 -9.36 -39.67 55.24
CA ILE A 88 -8.42 -39.85 56.36
C ILE A 88 -8.87 -41.03 57.26
N SER A 89 -10.18 -41.17 57.49
CA SER A 89 -10.77 -42.25 58.27
C SER A 89 -10.61 -43.62 57.60
N GLU A 90 -10.81 -43.71 56.27
CA GLU A 90 -10.68 -44.97 55.54
C GLU A 90 -9.22 -45.39 55.35
N ARG A 91 -8.27 -44.44 55.30
CA ARG A 91 -6.82 -44.73 55.24
C ARG A 91 -6.27 -45.32 56.54
N LEU A 92 -6.89 -44.99 57.67
CA LEU A 92 -6.54 -45.54 58.98
C LEU A 92 -7.16 -46.93 59.22
N PHE A 93 -8.15 -47.32 58.41
CA PHE A 93 -8.82 -48.61 58.51
C PHE A 93 -8.08 -49.67 57.67
N ILE A 94 -7.44 -50.63 58.34
CA ILE A 94 -6.80 -51.78 57.69
C ILE A 94 -7.78 -52.95 57.79
N GLU A 95 -8.42 -53.31 56.68
CA GLU A 95 -9.13 -54.59 56.58
C GLU A 95 -8.12 -55.74 56.47
N GLU A 96 -8.27 -56.76 57.31
CA GLU A 96 -7.48 -57.99 57.20
C GLU A 96 -7.77 -58.67 55.86
N PRO A 97 -6.74 -59.05 55.08
CA PRO A 97 -6.96 -59.66 53.77
C PRO A 97 -7.58 -61.06 53.92
N PRO A 98 -8.58 -61.43 53.10
CA PRO A 98 -9.08 -62.80 53.06
C PRO A 98 -7.98 -63.73 52.51
N ASP A 99 -7.68 -64.77 53.28
CA ASP A 99 -6.56 -65.70 53.12
C ASP A 99 -6.82 -66.72 52.00
N ASP A 100 -7.03 -66.26 50.77
CA ASP A 100 -7.47 -67.12 49.66
C ASP A 100 -6.30 -67.43 48.69
N VAL A 101 -5.30 -68.15 49.20
CA VAL A 101 -4.30 -68.84 48.37
C VAL A 101 -4.89 -70.18 47.94
N ARG A 102 -5.54 -70.22 46.76
CA ARG A 102 -5.99 -71.49 46.17
C ARG A 102 -4.80 -72.34 45.72
N ALA A 103 -4.37 -73.28 46.56
CA ALA A 103 -3.60 -74.44 46.13
C ALA A 103 -4.53 -75.44 45.42
N VAL A 104 -4.14 -75.95 44.25
CA VAL A 104 -4.91 -76.97 43.53
C VAL A 104 -4.80 -78.29 44.29
N VAL A 105 -5.85 -78.67 45.02
CA VAL A 105 -5.90 -79.93 45.82
C VAL A 105 -6.76 -81.01 45.12
N GLU A 106 -7.51 -80.67 44.09
CA GLU A 106 -8.44 -81.60 43.44
C GLU A 106 -7.77 -82.35 42.26
N ILE A 107 -7.42 -83.62 42.48
CA ILE A 107 -7.00 -84.54 41.41
C ILE A 107 -8.27 -85.18 40.80
N HIS A 108 -8.38 -85.18 39.47
CA HIS A 108 -9.56 -85.72 38.76
C HIS A 108 -9.79 -87.20 39.11
N PRO A 109 -11.03 -87.64 39.41
CA PRO A 109 -11.32 -89.00 39.87
C PRO A 109 -10.93 -90.11 38.87
N GLU A 110 -10.89 -89.81 37.57
CA GLU A 110 -10.40 -90.75 36.55
C GLU A 110 -8.87 -91.01 36.59
N PHE A 111 -8.11 -90.27 37.39
CA PHE A 111 -6.66 -90.44 37.44
C PHE A 111 -6.27 -91.82 37.98
N TYR A 112 -6.97 -92.28 39.02
CA TYR A 112 -6.70 -93.56 39.67
C TYR A 112 -7.40 -94.74 38.99
N THR A 113 -8.51 -94.50 38.26
CA THR A 113 -9.20 -95.57 37.51
C THR A 113 -8.40 -96.09 36.32
N VAL A 114 -7.45 -95.31 35.78
CA VAL A 114 -6.52 -95.79 34.75
C VAL A 114 -5.50 -96.79 35.31
N ILE A 115 -5.29 -96.77 36.63
CA ILE A 115 -4.29 -97.57 37.36
C ILE A 115 -4.93 -98.81 38.01
N GLU A 116 -6.21 -98.74 38.40
CA GLU A 116 -6.97 -99.87 38.92
C GLU A 116 -7.11 -100.99 37.86
N GLY A 117 -6.60 -102.18 38.16
CA GLY A 117 -6.81 -103.40 37.36
C GLY A 117 -5.66 -103.84 36.44
N ARG A 118 -4.52 -103.14 36.39
CA ARG A 118 -3.33 -103.61 35.64
C ARG A 118 -2.38 -104.38 36.58
N PRO A 119 -2.03 -105.66 36.30
CA PRO A 119 -1.11 -106.42 37.15
C PRO A 119 0.30 -105.80 37.10
N LEU A 120 0.87 -105.50 38.27
CA LEU A 120 2.25 -105.04 38.43
C LEU A 120 3.20 -106.17 38.04
N ARG A 121 3.95 -105.99 36.96
CA ARG A 121 4.87 -107.00 36.42
C ARG A 121 6.19 -107.00 37.21
N CYS A 122 6.28 -107.91 38.19
CA CYS A 122 7.47 -108.32 38.97
C CYS A 122 8.18 -107.22 39.79
N PHE A 123 8.78 -107.62 40.91
CA PHE A 123 9.28 -106.74 41.99
C PHE A 123 10.56 -105.93 41.70
N ASP A 124 10.99 -105.82 40.44
CA ASP A 124 12.12 -104.97 40.09
C ASP A 124 11.63 -103.68 39.40
N ASP A 125 11.96 -102.57 40.07
CA ASP A 125 11.73 -101.18 39.75
C ASP A 125 10.29 -100.63 39.83
N ILE A 126 9.72 -100.69 41.04
CA ILE A 126 8.64 -99.79 41.51
C ILE A 126 8.94 -98.32 41.13
N LYS A 127 10.22 -97.92 41.17
CA LYS A 127 10.68 -96.58 40.74
C LYS A 127 10.41 -96.32 39.25
N VAL A 128 10.66 -97.29 38.36
CA VAL A 128 10.38 -97.18 36.92
C VAL A 128 8.87 -97.13 36.68
N TYR A 129 8.08 -97.94 37.40
CA TYR A 129 6.62 -97.90 37.33
C TYR A 129 6.03 -96.55 37.75
N ILE A 130 6.45 -96.01 38.90
CA ILE A 130 6.03 -94.68 39.37
C ILE A 130 6.47 -93.59 38.38
N ASN A 131 7.69 -93.71 37.82
CA ASN A 131 8.17 -92.77 36.82
C ASN A 131 7.37 -92.84 35.51
N ASN A 132 6.93 -94.03 35.11
CA ASN A 132 6.08 -94.24 33.92
C ASN A 132 4.65 -93.72 34.12
N ILE A 133 4.07 -93.86 35.32
CA ILE A 133 2.78 -93.22 35.64
C ILE A 133 2.94 -91.71 35.66
N ARG A 134 4.01 -91.19 36.27
CA ARG A 134 4.29 -89.75 36.29
C ARG A 134 4.49 -89.20 34.88
N SER A 135 5.24 -89.90 34.02
CA SER A 135 5.45 -89.50 32.63
C SER A 135 4.15 -89.59 31.82
N TYR A 136 3.33 -90.62 32.04
CA TYR A 136 2.00 -90.73 31.42
C TYR A 136 1.06 -89.58 31.84
N ALA A 137 1.00 -89.28 33.14
CA ALA A 137 0.23 -88.17 33.69
C ALA A 137 0.70 -86.83 33.10
N MET A 138 2.02 -86.60 33.08
CA MET A 138 2.63 -85.40 32.50
C MET A 138 2.33 -85.29 31.01
N ASN A 139 2.44 -86.38 30.26
CA ASN A 139 2.13 -86.41 28.82
C ASN A 139 0.65 -86.12 28.57
N ARG A 140 -0.28 -86.68 29.36
CA ARG A 140 -1.72 -86.39 29.25
C ARG A 140 -2.02 -84.92 29.55
N GLN A 141 -1.37 -84.34 30.56
CA GLN A 141 -1.50 -82.91 30.87
C GLN A 141 -0.94 -82.04 29.74
N GLN A 142 0.21 -82.38 29.17
CA GLN A 142 0.79 -81.68 28.02
C GLN A 142 -0.09 -81.77 26.77
N ILE A 143 -0.71 -82.93 26.52
CA ILE A 143 -1.68 -83.11 25.42
C ILE A 143 -2.92 -82.23 25.66
N GLY A 144 -3.45 -82.19 26.88
CA GLY A 144 -4.56 -81.31 27.25
C GLY A 144 -4.22 -79.84 27.02
N TYR A 145 -3.08 -79.38 27.54
CA TYR A 145 -2.60 -78.01 27.33
C TYR A 145 -2.43 -77.66 25.84
N ARG A 146 -1.87 -78.57 25.03
CA ARG A 146 -1.74 -78.35 23.58
C ARG A 146 -3.10 -78.29 22.88
N ARG A 147 -4.07 -79.11 23.28
CA ARG A 147 -5.44 -79.05 22.74
C ARG A 147 -6.13 -77.74 23.08
N ASP A 148 -5.99 -77.25 24.32
CA ASP A 148 -6.54 -75.96 24.74
C ASP A 148 -5.90 -74.81 23.94
N LEU A 149 -4.61 -74.88 23.66
CA LEU A 149 -3.93 -73.91 22.79
C LEU A 149 -4.45 -73.96 21.35
N ILE A 150 -4.67 -75.15 20.79
CA ILE A 150 -5.26 -75.30 19.44
C ILE A 150 -6.66 -74.67 19.40
N LEU A 151 -7.51 -74.99 20.38
CA LEU A 151 -8.86 -74.45 20.47
C LEU A 151 -8.85 -72.93 20.61
N LYS A 152 -7.92 -72.38 21.39
CA LYS A 152 -7.73 -70.92 21.49
C LYS A 152 -7.29 -70.29 20.18
N ILE A 153 -6.40 -70.94 19.43
CA ILE A 153 -5.97 -70.46 18.10
C ILE A 153 -7.16 -70.47 17.13
N GLU A 154 -7.95 -71.54 17.10
CA GLU A 154 -9.15 -71.64 16.26
C GLU A 154 -10.17 -70.55 16.58
N GLN A 155 -10.45 -70.32 17.87
CA GLN A 155 -11.31 -69.22 18.30
C GLN A 155 -10.77 -67.86 17.87
N ASN A 156 -9.47 -67.62 18.03
CA ASN A 156 -8.83 -66.37 17.62
C ASN A 156 -8.97 -66.14 16.11
N VAL A 157 -8.76 -67.17 15.29
CA VAL A 157 -8.90 -67.08 13.83
C VAL A 157 -10.32 -66.71 13.43
N VAL A 158 -11.33 -67.30 14.08
CA VAL A 158 -12.74 -66.94 13.83
C VAL A 158 -13.02 -65.50 14.25
N THR A 159 -12.51 -65.06 15.41
CA THR A 159 -12.69 -63.65 15.84
C THR A 159 -12.00 -62.67 14.91
N GLU A 160 -10.78 -62.97 14.45
CA GLU A 160 -10.02 -62.13 13.53
C GLU A 160 -10.69 -62.04 12.16
N SER A 161 -11.22 -63.15 11.63
CA SER A 161 -11.99 -63.16 10.39
C SER A 161 -13.24 -62.28 10.50
N ASN A 162 -13.97 -62.38 11.62
CA ASN A 162 -15.16 -61.57 11.85
C ASN A 162 -14.82 -60.07 11.97
N GLU A 163 -13.69 -59.73 12.59
CA GLU A 163 -13.20 -58.35 12.65
C GLU A 163 -12.79 -57.85 11.26
N HIS A 164 -12.08 -58.68 10.49
CA HIS A 164 -11.68 -58.37 9.12
C HIS A 164 -12.90 -58.08 8.23
N ASP A 165 -13.92 -58.92 8.28
CA ASP A 165 -15.15 -58.73 7.49
C ASP A 165 -15.87 -57.43 7.84
N LYS A 166 -15.93 -57.07 9.14
CA LYS A 166 -16.47 -55.78 9.58
C LYS A 166 -15.68 -54.62 9.01
N ILE A 167 -14.34 -54.71 9.02
CA ILE A 167 -13.47 -53.69 8.43
C ILE A 167 -13.70 -53.57 6.93
N LEU A 168 -13.83 -54.68 6.21
CA LEU A 168 -14.11 -54.68 4.76
C LEU A 168 -15.45 -54.04 4.43
N VAL A 169 -16.51 -54.31 5.21
CA VAL A 169 -17.82 -53.67 5.02
C VAL A 169 -17.71 -52.16 5.27
N GLY A 170 -17.01 -51.74 6.34
CA GLY A 170 -16.75 -50.33 6.63
C GLY A 170 -16.00 -49.64 5.51
N LEU A 171 -14.93 -50.27 4.99
CA LEU A 171 -14.14 -49.75 3.87
C LEU A 171 -15.00 -49.57 2.61
N LYS A 172 -15.83 -50.57 2.26
CA LYS A 172 -16.76 -50.48 1.12
C LYS A 172 -17.74 -49.31 1.29
N GLN A 173 -18.24 -49.06 2.50
CA GLN A 173 -19.10 -47.91 2.78
C GLN A 173 -18.34 -46.59 2.65
N HIS A 174 -17.12 -46.49 3.16
CA HIS A 174 -16.28 -45.31 3.01
C HIS A 174 -16.00 -44.98 1.54
N ILE A 175 -15.68 -45.99 0.71
CA ILE A 175 -15.48 -45.80 -0.73
C ILE A 175 -16.75 -45.24 -1.38
N LYS A 176 -17.92 -45.83 -1.09
CA LYS A 176 -19.20 -45.35 -1.65
C LYS A 176 -19.50 -43.90 -1.24
N ASN A 177 -19.28 -43.58 0.03
CA ASN A 177 -19.49 -42.22 0.54
C ASN A 177 -18.51 -41.23 -0.10
N PHE A 178 -17.25 -41.63 -0.31
CA PHE A 178 -16.25 -40.81 -0.96
C PHE A 178 -16.58 -40.57 -2.44
N GLN A 179 -17.02 -41.60 -3.17
CA GLN A 179 -17.49 -41.46 -4.54
C GLN A 179 -18.67 -40.49 -4.63
N ARG A 180 -19.65 -40.62 -3.73
CA ARG A 180 -20.79 -39.69 -3.66
C ARG A 180 -20.30 -38.26 -3.41
N PHE A 181 -19.42 -38.06 -2.43
CA PHE A 181 -18.83 -36.76 -2.12
C PHE A 181 -18.15 -36.14 -3.35
N LEU A 182 -17.31 -36.90 -4.07
CA LEU A 182 -16.65 -36.42 -5.29
C LEU A 182 -17.66 -35.99 -6.37
N THR A 183 -18.72 -36.77 -6.57
CA THR A 183 -19.74 -36.40 -7.57
C THR A 183 -20.53 -35.15 -7.18
N GLU A 184 -20.83 -34.97 -5.90
CA GLU A 184 -21.51 -33.77 -5.40
C GLU A 184 -20.61 -32.53 -5.47
N ASP A 185 -19.33 -32.67 -5.12
CA ASP A 185 -18.36 -31.58 -5.22
C ASP A 185 -18.11 -31.16 -6.67
N TYR A 186 -17.95 -32.14 -7.58
CA TYR A 186 -17.83 -31.87 -9.01
C TYR A 186 -19.05 -31.10 -9.55
N LYS A 187 -20.27 -31.55 -9.22
CA LYS A 187 -21.50 -30.83 -9.61
C LYS A 187 -21.54 -29.40 -9.08
N ARG A 188 -21.16 -29.19 -7.81
CA ARG A 188 -21.08 -27.85 -7.21
C ARG A 188 -20.04 -26.97 -7.91
N SER A 189 -18.89 -27.54 -8.24
CA SER A 189 -17.83 -26.85 -8.97
C SER A 189 -18.29 -26.42 -10.37
N CYS A 190 -18.92 -27.32 -11.14
CA CYS A 190 -19.48 -26.98 -12.46
C CYS A 190 -20.49 -25.83 -12.40
N VAL A 191 -21.38 -25.82 -11.40
CA VAL A 191 -22.34 -24.72 -11.22
C VAL A 191 -21.63 -23.40 -10.92
N ARG A 192 -20.56 -23.42 -10.12
CA ARG A 192 -19.75 -22.23 -9.82
C ARG A 192 -19.03 -21.72 -11.07
N VAL A 193 -18.42 -22.63 -11.84
CA VAL A 193 -17.75 -22.30 -13.11
C VAL A 193 -18.75 -21.68 -14.09
N SER A 194 -19.92 -22.30 -14.30
CA SER A 194 -20.95 -21.75 -15.20
C SER A 194 -21.43 -20.36 -14.76
N LYS A 195 -21.57 -20.11 -13.44
CA LYS A 195 -21.89 -18.77 -12.93
C LYS A 195 -20.78 -17.77 -13.20
N ALA A 196 -19.52 -18.16 -13.01
CA ALA A 196 -18.37 -17.31 -13.29
C ALA A 196 -18.26 -16.99 -14.78
N GLU A 197 -18.49 -17.95 -15.67
CA GLU A 197 -18.50 -17.75 -17.12
C GLU A 197 -19.59 -16.76 -17.55
N LYS A 198 -20.81 -16.88 -17.00
CA LYS A 198 -21.90 -15.93 -17.28
C LYS A 198 -21.53 -14.51 -16.85
N LEU A 199 -21.03 -14.34 -15.63
CA LEU A 199 -20.59 -13.03 -15.14
C LEU A 199 -19.44 -12.47 -15.96
N TYR A 200 -18.51 -13.32 -16.41
CA TYR A 200 -17.42 -12.91 -17.28
C TYR A 200 -17.93 -12.43 -18.65
N ALA A 201 -18.89 -13.14 -19.25
CA ALA A 201 -19.51 -12.72 -20.50
C ALA A 201 -20.24 -11.37 -20.36
N GLU A 202 -20.99 -11.16 -19.28
CA GLU A 202 -21.64 -9.89 -18.97
C GLU A 202 -20.60 -8.75 -18.78
N LEU A 203 -19.50 -9.02 -18.07
CA LEU A 203 -18.42 -8.06 -17.88
C LEU A 203 -17.78 -7.67 -19.22
N VAL A 204 -17.50 -8.64 -20.09
CA VAL A 204 -16.95 -8.38 -21.43
C VAL A 204 -17.89 -7.51 -22.25
N ALA A 205 -19.21 -7.77 -22.21
CA ALA A 205 -20.20 -6.95 -22.89
C ALA A 205 -20.26 -5.51 -22.33
N LYS A 206 -20.16 -5.33 -21.01
CA LYS A 206 -20.08 -3.99 -20.41
C LYS A 206 -18.78 -3.27 -20.71
N ASN A 207 -17.67 -4.00 -20.81
CA ASN A 207 -16.40 -3.42 -21.20
C ASN A 207 -16.40 -2.94 -22.66
N SER A 208 -17.06 -3.67 -23.57
CA SER A 208 -17.20 -3.21 -24.97
C SER A 208 -18.08 -1.96 -25.08
N GLU A 209 -19.19 -1.88 -24.33
CA GLU A 209 -20.00 -0.66 -24.21
C GLU A 209 -19.16 0.52 -23.69
N PHE A 210 -18.38 0.31 -22.63
CA PHE A 210 -17.51 1.33 -22.06
C PHE A 210 -16.46 1.84 -23.05
N LEU A 211 -15.79 0.93 -23.76
CA LEU A 211 -14.85 1.30 -24.82
C LEU A 211 -15.55 2.08 -25.94
N GLY A 212 -16.80 1.74 -26.27
CA GLY A 212 -17.65 2.53 -27.16
C GLY A 212 -17.79 3.98 -26.68
N TYR A 213 -18.13 4.21 -25.41
CA TYR A 213 -18.22 5.56 -24.86
C TYR A 213 -16.88 6.29 -24.83
N VAL A 214 -15.78 5.62 -24.48
CA VAL A 214 -14.44 6.23 -24.48
C VAL A 214 -14.04 6.68 -25.88
N THR A 215 -14.32 5.87 -26.91
CA THR A 215 -14.02 6.25 -28.30
C THR A 215 -14.86 7.45 -28.74
N GLN A 216 -16.17 7.47 -28.42
CA GLN A 216 -17.04 8.61 -28.71
C GLN A 216 -16.56 9.88 -28.01
N LEU A 217 -16.22 9.80 -26.72
CA LEU A 217 -15.69 10.91 -25.94
C LEU A 217 -14.38 11.43 -26.55
N THR A 218 -13.47 10.53 -26.93
CA THR A 218 -12.21 10.89 -27.59
C THR A 218 -12.45 11.63 -28.90
N ILE A 219 -13.41 11.16 -29.71
CA ILE A 219 -13.78 11.84 -30.96
C ILE A 219 -14.33 13.24 -30.67
N LEU A 220 -15.23 13.38 -29.70
CA LEU A 220 -15.79 14.68 -29.30
C LEU A 220 -14.72 15.65 -28.81
N ASN A 221 -13.78 15.18 -27.98
CA ASN A 221 -12.65 15.98 -27.52
C ASN A 221 -11.79 16.47 -28.68
N ASN A 222 -11.46 15.59 -29.63
CA ASN A 222 -10.69 15.97 -30.80
C ASN A 222 -11.41 17.00 -31.67
N ILE A 223 -12.73 16.88 -31.81
CA ILE A 223 -13.55 17.88 -32.51
C ILE A 223 -13.51 19.22 -31.76
N LEU A 224 -13.66 19.20 -30.43
CA LEU A 224 -13.61 20.40 -29.59
C LEU A 224 -12.27 21.12 -29.71
N PHE A 225 -11.14 20.40 -29.61
CA PHE A 225 -9.80 20.98 -29.75
C PHE A 225 -9.60 21.63 -31.13
N LYS A 226 -10.07 20.98 -32.20
CA LYS A 226 -10.03 21.57 -33.54
C LYS A 226 -10.87 22.84 -33.64
N LEU A 227 -12.08 22.82 -33.09
CA LEU A 227 -12.97 23.99 -33.11
C LEU A 227 -12.38 25.15 -32.30
N ASP A 228 -11.76 24.87 -31.15
CA ASP A 228 -11.16 25.92 -30.33
C ASP A 228 -9.90 26.51 -30.98
N ALA A 229 -9.06 25.67 -31.61
CA ALA A 229 -7.93 26.15 -32.40
C ALA A 229 -8.39 27.06 -33.56
N ILE A 230 -9.42 26.65 -34.30
CA ILE A 230 -10.02 27.48 -35.37
C ILE A 230 -10.58 28.79 -34.78
N ARG A 231 -11.28 28.72 -33.65
CA ARG A 231 -11.82 29.89 -32.95
C ARG A 231 -10.72 30.84 -32.49
N GLY A 232 -9.61 30.33 -31.95
CA GLY A 232 -8.44 31.12 -31.56
C GLY A 232 -7.87 31.89 -32.74
N ILE A 233 -7.66 31.23 -33.86
CA ILE A 233 -7.22 31.87 -35.12
C ILE A 233 -8.22 32.93 -35.58
N LEU A 234 -9.52 32.63 -35.57
CA LEU A 234 -10.57 33.58 -35.96
C LEU A 234 -10.62 34.80 -35.03
N LYS A 235 -10.36 34.65 -33.73
CA LYS A 235 -10.25 35.78 -32.79
C LYS A 235 -9.06 36.68 -33.12
N ILE A 236 -7.91 36.09 -33.47
CA ILE A 236 -6.72 36.84 -33.91
C ILE A 236 -7.03 37.59 -35.20
N TYR A 237 -7.69 36.97 -36.18
CA TYR A 237 -8.10 37.66 -37.40
C TYR A 237 -9.13 38.76 -37.13
N ARG A 238 -10.08 38.54 -36.23
CA ARG A 238 -11.04 39.57 -35.82
C ARG A 238 -10.33 40.77 -35.18
N SER A 239 -9.42 40.53 -34.24
CA SER A 239 -8.69 41.62 -33.57
C SER A 239 -7.82 42.39 -34.56
N TYR A 240 -7.18 41.68 -35.49
CA TYR A 240 -6.43 42.29 -36.59
C TYR A 240 -7.30 43.16 -37.50
N LEU A 241 -8.45 42.66 -37.96
CA LEU A 241 -9.37 43.41 -38.83
C LEU A 241 -9.93 44.65 -38.14
N ILE A 242 -10.23 44.56 -36.83
CA ILE A 242 -10.62 45.73 -36.03
C ILE A 242 -9.47 46.73 -35.95
N PHE A 243 -8.25 46.26 -35.68
CA PHE A 243 -7.05 47.10 -35.57
C PHE A 243 -6.72 47.86 -36.87
N VAL A 244 -6.97 47.26 -38.03
CA VAL A 244 -6.71 47.91 -39.33
C VAL A 244 -7.83 48.87 -39.72
N ALA A 245 -9.05 48.71 -39.20
CA ALA A 245 -10.18 49.58 -39.52
C ALA A 245 -9.91 51.05 -39.13
N PRO A 246 -10.54 52.04 -39.79
CA PRO A 246 -10.37 53.46 -39.44
C PRO A 246 -10.75 53.75 -38.00
N LEU A 247 -10.06 54.70 -37.37
CA LEU A 247 -10.27 55.06 -35.97
C LEU A 247 -11.72 55.53 -35.70
N SER A 248 -12.30 56.29 -36.62
CA SER A 248 -13.69 56.76 -36.54
C SER A 248 -14.70 55.62 -36.47
N TRP A 249 -14.44 54.52 -37.18
CA TRP A 249 -15.28 53.33 -37.13
C TRP A 249 -15.05 52.54 -35.84
N ARG A 250 -13.80 52.35 -35.43
CA ARG A 250 -13.46 51.70 -34.16
C ARG A 250 -14.10 52.38 -32.95
N GLN A 251 -14.14 53.71 -32.89
CA GLN A 251 -14.75 54.43 -31.76
C GLN A 251 -16.24 54.10 -31.55
N LEU A 252 -16.94 53.67 -32.59
CA LEU A 252 -18.36 53.31 -32.54
C LEU A 252 -18.56 51.82 -32.21
N TYR A 253 -17.69 50.95 -32.73
CA TYR A 253 -17.91 49.50 -32.77
C TYR A 253 -16.87 48.66 -32.02
N ASP A 254 -15.73 49.21 -31.61
CA ASP A 254 -14.69 48.54 -30.82
C ASP A 254 -14.89 48.80 -29.33
N GLU A 255 -15.04 47.75 -28.52
CA GLU A 255 -15.27 47.83 -27.07
C GLU A 255 -14.14 48.49 -26.30
N LYS A 256 -12.87 48.30 -26.72
CA LYS A 256 -11.73 48.88 -26.00
C LYS A 256 -11.70 50.41 -26.11
N LEU A 257 -12.19 50.91 -27.24
CA LEU A 257 -12.17 52.32 -27.64
C LEU A 257 -13.54 53.00 -27.56
N LYS A 258 -14.62 52.24 -27.34
CA LYS A 258 -15.98 52.78 -27.24
C LYS A 258 -16.02 53.83 -26.13
N HIS A 259 -16.38 55.06 -26.49
CA HIS A 259 -16.46 56.23 -25.59
C HIS A 259 -15.13 56.77 -25.03
N LYS A 260 -13.97 56.31 -25.49
CA LYS A 260 -12.67 56.90 -25.12
C LYS A 260 -12.19 57.90 -26.18
N VAL A 261 -12.14 59.17 -25.81
CA VAL A 261 -11.50 60.25 -26.60
C VAL A 261 -10.02 60.29 -26.20
N GLN A 262 -9.25 59.27 -26.57
CA GLN A 262 -7.81 59.29 -26.35
C GLN A 262 -7.05 59.28 -27.67
N SER A 263 -6.12 60.23 -27.75
CA SER A 263 -5.04 60.33 -28.72
C SER A 263 -4.44 58.96 -28.99
N ILE A 264 -3.98 58.76 -30.23
CA ILE A 264 -3.25 57.62 -30.79
C ILE A 264 -2.15 57.13 -29.80
N GLN A 265 -2.54 56.41 -28.76
CA GLN A 265 -1.66 55.63 -27.92
C GLN A 265 -1.80 54.24 -28.48
N PHE A 266 -0.84 53.88 -29.33
CA PHE A 266 -0.61 52.49 -29.67
C PHE A 266 -0.23 51.81 -28.36
N GLU A 267 -1.21 51.25 -27.66
CA GLU A 267 -0.91 50.14 -26.76
C GLU A 267 -0.28 49.09 -27.67
N THR A 268 1.04 48.97 -27.62
CA THR A 268 1.80 47.83 -28.12
C THR A 268 1.44 46.62 -27.27
N GLY A 269 0.17 46.24 -27.28
CA GLY A 269 -0.27 44.94 -26.86
C GLY A 269 0.29 44.00 -27.89
N GLU A 270 1.35 43.30 -27.53
CA GLU A 270 1.80 42.14 -28.28
C GLU A 270 0.56 41.30 -28.59
N PHE A 271 0.31 41.03 -29.88
CA PHE A 271 -0.67 40.03 -30.24
C PHE A 271 -0.11 38.73 -29.65
N VAL A 272 -0.66 38.32 -28.50
CA VAL A 272 -0.18 37.15 -27.76
C VAL A 272 -0.27 35.96 -28.70
N THR A 273 0.87 35.60 -29.28
CA THR A 273 1.02 34.43 -30.12
C THR A 273 1.52 33.28 -29.25
N ASP A 274 0.67 32.25 -29.18
CA ASP A 274 0.97 30.83 -28.95
C ASP A 274 1.54 30.35 -27.61
N ASN A 275 1.95 31.21 -26.66
CA ASN A 275 2.55 30.71 -25.40
C ASN A 275 1.55 30.33 -24.28
N ASP A 276 0.25 30.62 -24.41
CA ASP A 276 -0.78 30.25 -23.43
C ASP A 276 -1.49 28.91 -23.72
N LEU A 277 -1.08 28.19 -24.77
CA LEU A 277 -1.70 26.91 -25.14
C LEU A 277 -1.60 25.83 -24.05
N VAL A 278 -0.66 25.97 -23.10
CA VAL A 278 -0.46 25.01 -22.01
C VAL A 278 -1.60 25.07 -20.96
N GLU A 279 -2.25 26.23 -20.77
CA GLU A 279 -3.43 26.32 -19.88
C GLU A 279 -4.73 25.79 -20.53
N THR A 280 -4.72 25.49 -21.83
CA THR A 280 -5.91 25.07 -22.61
C THR A 280 -6.06 23.56 -22.78
N LEU A 281 -5.23 22.73 -22.13
CA LEU A 281 -5.36 21.27 -22.22
C LEU A 281 -6.53 20.71 -21.42
N ASP A 282 -7.15 21.52 -20.56
CA ASP A 282 -8.33 21.13 -19.78
C ASP A 282 -9.62 21.47 -20.53
N ILE A 283 -10.27 20.42 -21.05
CA ILE A 283 -11.50 20.48 -21.85
C ILE A 283 -12.63 21.17 -21.08
N ASP A 284 -12.73 20.93 -19.78
CA ASP A 284 -13.82 21.48 -18.97
C ASP A 284 -13.65 23.00 -18.83
N ARG A 285 -12.43 23.47 -18.57
CA ARG A 285 -12.09 24.91 -18.55
C ARG A 285 -12.34 25.56 -19.91
N MET A 286 -12.00 24.89 -21.01
CA MET A 286 -12.29 25.40 -22.37
C MET A 286 -13.79 25.61 -22.59
N ILE A 287 -14.61 24.63 -22.17
CA ILE A 287 -16.07 24.70 -22.31
C ILE A 287 -16.63 25.84 -21.45
N GLU A 288 -16.14 26.03 -20.23
CA GLU A 288 -16.58 27.10 -19.34
C GLU A 288 -16.27 28.50 -19.92
N VAL A 289 -15.02 28.71 -20.39
CA VAL A 289 -14.63 29.97 -21.05
C VAL A 289 -15.46 30.20 -22.31
N ALA A 290 -15.69 29.16 -23.12
CA ALA A 290 -16.56 29.25 -24.29
C ALA A 290 -18.00 29.62 -23.92
N LYS A 291 -18.57 29.04 -22.87
CA LYS A 291 -19.92 29.37 -22.39
C LYS A 291 -20.01 30.82 -21.93
N GLN A 292 -19.03 31.31 -21.17
CA GLN A 292 -19.00 32.70 -20.69
C GLN A 292 -18.95 33.69 -21.86
N GLU A 293 -18.09 33.44 -22.85
CA GLU A 293 -17.99 34.32 -24.03
C GLU A 293 -19.22 34.26 -24.93
N LEU A 294 -19.81 33.07 -25.11
CA LEU A 294 -20.98 32.89 -25.98
C LEU A 294 -22.29 33.33 -25.34
N GLN A 295 -22.34 33.61 -24.04
CA GLN A 295 -23.53 34.14 -23.39
C GLN A 295 -23.91 35.52 -23.93
N ASN A 296 -22.92 36.37 -24.24
CA ASN A 296 -23.12 37.72 -24.76
C ASN A 296 -22.23 37.94 -26.00
N PRO A 297 -22.57 37.31 -27.14
CA PRO A 297 -21.73 37.41 -28.32
C PRO A 297 -21.79 38.83 -28.87
N PHE A 298 -20.62 39.39 -29.16
CA PHE A 298 -20.54 40.73 -29.70
C PHE A 298 -21.11 40.79 -31.11
N PRO A 299 -21.80 41.88 -31.48
CA PRO A 299 -22.34 42.05 -32.81
C PRO A 299 -21.25 41.85 -33.88
N PRO A 300 -21.51 41.07 -34.94
CA PRO A 300 -20.52 40.76 -35.97
C PRO A 300 -20.40 41.92 -36.97
N TYR A 301 -20.03 43.11 -36.49
CA TYR A 301 -19.75 44.23 -37.38
C TYR A 301 -18.32 44.13 -37.92
N MET A 302 -18.19 44.18 -39.24
CA MET A 302 -16.90 44.24 -39.93
C MET A 302 -16.86 45.48 -40.80
N TYR A 303 -15.73 46.19 -40.77
CA TYR A 303 -15.52 47.33 -41.66
C TYR A 303 -15.25 46.89 -43.10
N PHE A 304 -14.46 45.82 -43.27
CA PHE A 304 -14.10 45.29 -44.58
C PHE A 304 -15.07 44.18 -44.98
N ASN A 305 -15.91 44.45 -45.97
CA ASN A 305 -16.87 43.46 -46.50
C ASN A 305 -16.25 42.56 -47.59
N ARG A 306 -15.16 43.01 -48.21
CA ARG A 306 -14.49 42.31 -49.31
C ARG A 306 -12.98 42.28 -49.08
N PRO A 307 -12.30 41.14 -49.33
CA PRO A 307 -10.85 41.02 -49.10
C PRO A 307 -10.02 41.97 -49.96
N GLN A 308 -10.53 42.38 -51.13
CA GLN A 308 -9.87 43.34 -52.00
C GLN A 308 -9.67 44.71 -51.33
N GLN A 309 -10.53 45.09 -50.39
CA GLN A 309 -10.41 46.36 -49.65
C GLN A 309 -9.19 46.36 -48.73
N MET A 310 -8.89 45.21 -48.10
CA MET A 310 -7.68 45.03 -47.29
C MET A 310 -6.42 45.03 -48.14
N LEU A 311 -6.43 44.34 -49.29
CA LEU A 311 -5.31 44.34 -50.24
C LEU A 311 -5.01 45.75 -50.75
N TYR A 312 -6.04 46.54 -51.01
CA TYR A 312 -5.89 47.94 -51.39
C TYR A 312 -5.20 48.74 -50.26
N LEU A 313 -5.62 48.56 -49.01
CA LEU A 313 -5.01 49.23 -47.87
C LEU A 313 -3.53 48.85 -47.73
N PHE A 314 -3.18 47.57 -47.81
CA PHE A 314 -1.78 47.13 -47.81
C PHE A 314 -0.96 47.78 -48.93
N ARG A 315 -1.50 47.82 -50.14
CA ARG A 315 -0.83 48.46 -51.28
C ARG A 315 -0.65 49.96 -51.06
N THR A 316 -1.62 50.64 -50.44
CA THR A 316 -1.46 52.06 -50.08
C THR A 316 -0.40 52.27 -48.99
N MET A 317 -0.34 51.39 -47.98
CA MET A 317 0.70 51.45 -46.94
C MET A 317 2.10 51.18 -47.52
N GLU A 318 2.20 50.23 -48.45
CA GLU A 318 3.44 49.95 -49.19
C GLU A 318 3.91 51.15 -50.01
N LEU A 319 3.00 51.83 -50.70
CA LEU A 319 3.33 53.05 -51.44
C LEU A 319 3.74 54.20 -50.51
N GLN A 320 3.06 54.38 -49.37
CA GLN A 320 3.40 55.38 -48.37
C GLN A 320 4.77 55.10 -47.73
N SER A 321 5.06 53.85 -47.37
CA SER A 321 6.34 53.47 -46.78
C SER A 321 7.48 53.64 -47.78
N ARG A 322 7.26 53.29 -49.05
CA ARG A 322 8.20 53.56 -50.14
C ARG A 322 8.47 55.05 -50.30
N GLU A 323 7.43 55.88 -50.36
CA GLU A 323 7.61 57.34 -50.49
C GLU A 323 8.33 57.92 -49.27
N TYR A 324 7.97 57.48 -48.07
CA TYR A 324 8.66 57.86 -46.84
C TYR A 324 10.16 57.53 -46.88
N LEU A 325 10.53 56.32 -47.32
CA LEU A 325 11.94 55.93 -47.48
C LEU A 325 12.67 56.79 -48.54
N ILE A 326 12.00 57.14 -49.63
CA ILE A 326 12.54 58.04 -50.65
C ILE A 326 12.79 59.42 -50.03
N GLN A 327 11.83 59.98 -49.30
CA GLN A 327 12.00 61.26 -48.62
C GLN A 327 13.13 61.20 -47.58
N LEU A 328 13.21 60.12 -46.80
CA LEU A 328 14.28 59.90 -45.83
C LEU A 328 15.66 59.94 -46.52
N SER A 329 15.80 59.24 -47.64
CA SER A 329 17.06 59.23 -48.42
C SER A 329 17.43 60.61 -48.96
N LYS A 330 16.45 61.38 -49.47
CA LYS A 330 16.66 62.77 -49.93
C LYS A 330 17.06 63.70 -48.78
N THR A 331 16.44 63.53 -47.61
CA THR A 331 16.70 64.38 -46.44
C THR A 331 17.96 64.00 -45.67
N GLY A 332 18.52 62.82 -45.87
CA GLY A 332 19.68 62.34 -45.10
C GLY A 332 20.91 63.23 -45.24
N ALA A 333 21.28 63.60 -46.48
CA ALA A 333 22.40 64.49 -46.76
C ALA A 333 22.20 65.93 -46.22
N PRO A 334 21.10 66.64 -46.52
CA PRO A 334 20.88 67.99 -45.99
C PRO A 334 20.74 67.99 -44.47
N HIS A 335 20.18 66.94 -43.86
CA HIS A 335 20.12 66.83 -42.40
C HIS A 335 21.52 66.74 -41.78
N ARG A 336 22.42 65.93 -42.34
CA ARG A 336 23.83 65.86 -41.89
C ARG A 336 24.53 67.22 -42.04
N LEU A 337 24.37 67.87 -43.18
CA LEU A 337 24.94 69.21 -43.42
C LEU A 337 24.41 70.23 -42.41
N LEU A 338 23.11 70.21 -42.12
CA LEU A 338 22.48 71.09 -41.14
C LEU A 338 23.04 70.82 -39.74
N GLN A 339 23.16 69.55 -39.34
CA GLN A 339 23.78 69.18 -38.05
C GLN A 339 25.22 69.69 -37.94
N ASP A 340 26.02 69.56 -38.99
CA ASP A 340 27.41 70.06 -38.99
C ASP A 340 27.48 71.59 -38.95
N ARG A 341 26.59 72.29 -39.67
CA ARG A 341 26.45 73.74 -39.56
C ARG A 341 26.03 74.19 -38.16
N ILE A 342 25.11 73.49 -37.51
CA ILE A 342 24.74 73.76 -36.12
C ILE A 342 25.96 73.60 -35.21
N LYS A 343 26.77 72.54 -35.38
CA LYS A 343 27.99 72.35 -34.60
C LYS A 343 28.98 73.50 -34.83
N HIS A 344 29.18 73.93 -36.07
CA HIS A 344 30.05 75.06 -36.40
C HIS A 344 29.55 76.37 -35.81
N LEU A 345 28.25 76.67 -35.94
CA LEU A 345 27.65 77.86 -35.33
C LEU A 345 27.80 77.86 -33.81
N LYS A 346 27.54 76.73 -33.14
CA LYS A 346 27.77 76.60 -31.69
C LYS A 346 29.22 76.90 -31.31
N LYS A 347 30.19 76.41 -32.07
CA LYS A 347 31.62 76.71 -31.84
C LYS A 347 31.93 78.19 -32.05
N ALA A 348 31.44 78.78 -33.14
CA ALA A 348 31.63 80.20 -33.43
C ALA A 348 31.03 81.10 -32.33
N THR A 349 29.81 80.80 -31.87
CA THR A 349 29.18 81.55 -30.78
C THR A 349 29.95 81.44 -29.47
N ILE A 350 30.55 80.29 -29.17
CA ILE A 350 31.41 80.13 -27.97
C ILE A 350 32.67 80.99 -28.13
N GLN A 351 33.31 80.97 -29.30
CA GLN A 351 34.50 81.77 -29.57
C GLN A 351 34.22 83.28 -29.49
N GLU A 352 33.07 83.74 -29.99
CA GLU A 352 32.65 85.13 -29.87
C GLU A 352 32.39 85.52 -28.41
N LEU A 353 31.73 84.65 -27.64
CA LEU A 353 31.53 84.88 -26.21
C LEU A 353 32.86 84.97 -25.45
N ASP A 354 33.81 84.07 -25.74
CA ASP A 354 35.16 84.10 -25.16
C ASP A 354 35.91 85.39 -25.53
N TYR A 355 35.77 85.86 -26.78
CA TYR A 355 36.35 87.12 -27.23
C TYR A 355 35.74 88.34 -26.53
N PHE A 356 34.41 88.39 -26.39
CA PHE A 356 33.74 89.45 -25.63
C PHE A 356 34.15 89.42 -24.17
N GLN A 357 34.27 88.24 -23.56
CA GLN A 357 34.72 88.09 -22.19
C GLN A 357 36.16 88.61 -22.01
N PHE A 358 37.08 88.27 -22.92
CA PHE A 358 38.45 88.79 -22.92
C PHE A 358 38.48 90.32 -23.01
N TYR A 359 37.68 90.93 -23.89
CA TYR A 359 37.63 92.38 -24.04
C TYR A 359 37.05 93.08 -22.81
N ILE A 360 35.97 92.52 -22.22
CA ILE A 360 35.41 93.00 -20.95
C ILE A 360 36.45 92.95 -19.84
N ASP A 361 37.20 91.86 -19.72
CA ASP A 361 38.20 91.70 -18.69
C ASP A 361 39.42 92.61 -18.92
N SER A 362 39.80 92.86 -20.18
CA SER A 362 40.80 93.88 -20.55
C SER A 362 40.38 95.29 -20.12
N ILE A 363 39.14 95.70 -20.43
CA ILE A 363 38.60 96.99 -20.01
C ILE A 363 38.53 97.09 -18.49
N LYS A 364 38.08 96.04 -17.79
CA LYS A 364 38.08 96.00 -16.32
C LYS A 364 39.47 96.21 -15.74
N ASN A 365 40.50 95.59 -16.34
CA ASN A 365 41.88 95.76 -15.92
C ASN A 365 42.39 97.19 -16.18
N GLU A 366 42.02 97.82 -17.30
CA GLU A 366 42.34 99.23 -17.57
C GLU A 366 41.64 100.17 -16.58
N ILE A 367 40.35 99.97 -16.31
CA ILE A 367 39.60 100.74 -15.30
C ILE A 367 40.24 100.54 -13.91
N ALA A 368 40.63 99.31 -13.56
CA ALA A 368 41.30 99.04 -12.29
C ALA A 368 42.66 99.75 -12.19
N ARG A 369 43.43 99.82 -13.30
CA ARG A 369 44.67 100.61 -13.37
C ARG A 369 44.42 102.11 -13.25
N GLU A 370 43.41 102.65 -13.93
CA GLU A 370 43.06 104.06 -13.82
C GLU A 370 42.58 104.41 -12.41
N ASN A 371 41.75 103.57 -11.78
CA ASN A 371 41.34 103.76 -10.40
C ASN A 371 42.53 103.70 -9.45
N TYR A 372 43.44 102.73 -9.61
CA TYR A 372 44.68 102.68 -8.83
C TYR A 372 45.53 103.94 -9.03
N ASN A 373 45.69 104.42 -10.27
CA ASN A 373 46.42 105.65 -10.56
C ASN A 373 45.75 106.87 -9.93
N LYS A 374 44.42 106.95 -9.98
CA LYS A 374 43.64 108.01 -9.35
C LYS A 374 43.81 107.99 -7.83
N ASP A 375 43.69 106.83 -7.20
CA ASP A 375 43.86 106.66 -5.76
C ASP A 375 45.30 107.01 -5.35
N HIS A 376 46.30 106.55 -6.11
CA HIS A 376 47.72 106.89 -5.90
C HIS A 376 47.99 108.40 -6.07
N LEU A 377 47.40 109.04 -7.08
CA LEU A 377 47.50 110.50 -7.26
C LEU A 377 46.81 111.26 -6.13
N GLN A 378 45.67 110.76 -5.65
CA GLN A 378 44.92 111.35 -4.55
C GLN A 378 45.68 111.20 -3.22
N GLU A 379 46.34 110.07 -2.97
CA GLU A 379 47.28 109.88 -1.86
C GLU A 379 48.54 110.74 -1.99
N PHE A 380 49.09 110.92 -3.19
CA PHE A 380 50.23 111.80 -3.41
C PHE A 380 49.88 113.28 -3.14
N ILE A 381 48.66 113.70 -3.48
CA ILE A 381 48.15 115.05 -3.23
C ILE A 381 47.76 115.26 -1.75
N LEU A 382 47.17 114.26 -1.09
CA LEU A 382 46.73 114.35 0.31
C LEU A 382 47.84 114.02 1.33
N GLY A 383 48.84 113.23 0.95
CA GLY A 383 50.00 112.87 1.76
C GLY A 383 51.11 113.92 1.80
N ASN A 384 50.99 115.00 1.00
CA ASN A 384 51.95 116.09 0.94
C ASN A 384 51.24 117.46 1.05
N PRO A 385 50.78 117.89 2.25
CA PRO A 385 50.17 119.20 2.45
C PRO A 385 51.24 120.30 2.49
N GLY A 386 51.93 120.49 1.37
CA GLY A 386 53.02 121.46 1.31
C GLY A 386 53.87 121.38 0.06
N PHE A 387 53.29 121.40 -1.16
CA PHE A 387 54.05 121.92 -2.29
C PHE A 387 53.24 122.85 -3.19
N ASN A 388 53.68 124.09 -3.06
CA ASN A 388 53.36 125.34 -3.69
C ASN A 388 53.82 125.37 -5.17
N PHE A 389 53.37 126.41 -5.88
CA PHE A 389 53.80 126.99 -7.17
C PHE A 389 52.97 126.64 -8.42
N ARG A 390 52.25 127.60 -9.05
CA ARG A 390 52.62 128.84 -9.79
C ARG A 390 52.88 128.53 -11.27
N TRP A 391 52.21 129.30 -12.13
CA TRP A 391 52.36 129.34 -13.58
C TRP A 391 53.81 129.50 -14.03
N GLU A 392 54.22 128.67 -15.00
CA GLU A 392 54.79 129.05 -16.30
C GLU A 392 54.23 128.14 -17.40
#